data_AF-A0A6B8KJ27-F1
#
_entry.id   AF-A0A6B8KJ27-F1
#
_cell.length_a   1.000
_cell.length_b   1.000
_cell.length_c   1.000
_cell.angle_alpha   90.00
_cell.angle_beta   90.00
_cell.angle_gamma   90.00
#
_symmetry.space_group_name_H-M   'P 1'
#
loop_
_entity.id
_entity.type
_entity.pdbx_description
1 polymer ?
#
loop_
_entity_poly.entity_id
_entity_poly.type
_entity_poly.pdbx_seq_one_letter_code
_entity_poly.pdbx_strand_id
1 'polypeptide(L)'
;MKHSQRLMFSFAVLAGALALGGQVRAAENLDPHGIWLRPEGGVRFSFYDCGNLLCAKVVGADRVEDRSGIGAVILQGAKKVAANEWKGKLYNADDGKTYDGTITVKSGGELTVKGCLMGILCGGETWKRVGPPAVAAASPKPHAVAESAQ
;
A
#
# COMPACT_ATOMS: atom_id res chain seq x y z
N MET A 1 20.76 -50.83 47.20
CA MET A 1 19.73 -51.23 48.19
C MET A 1 18.96 -49.96 48.51
N LYS A 2 17.72 -49.69 48.10
CA LYS A 2 16.50 -50.50 48.09
C LYS A 2 15.57 -49.93 46.99
N HIS A 3 15.15 -50.78 46.06
CA HIS A 3 13.94 -50.56 45.25
C HIS A 3 12.70 -50.60 46.14
N SER A 4 11.62 -49.95 45.71
CA SER A 4 10.20 -50.32 45.92
C SER A 4 9.35 -49.04 46.07
N GLN A 5 8.22 -48.78 45.42
CA GLN A 5 7.46 -49.52 44.42
C GLN A 5 6.39 -48.57 43.84
N ARG A 6 6.22 -48.70 42.53
CA ARG A 6 5.13 -48.28 41.65
C ARG A 6 3.85 -47.75 42.32
N LEU A 7 3.48 -46.52 41.96
CA LEU A 7 2.07 -46.18 41.71
C LEU A 7 1.95 -45.66 40.28
N MET A 8 1.31 -46.48 39.45
CA MET A 8 0.85 -46.14 38.12
C MET A 8 -0.30 -45.15 38.27
N PHE A 9 -0.06 -43.87 38.00
CA PHE A 9 -1.13 -42.93 37.70
C PHE A 9 -1.15 -42.73 36.19
N SER A 10 -1.97 -43.56 35.53
CA SER A 10 -2.49 -43.27 34.20
C SER A 10 -3.26 -41.95 34.26
N PHE A 11 -2.58 -40.85 33.96
CA PHE A 11 -3.27 -39.63 33.56
C PHE A 11 -3.64 -39.78 32.09
N ALA A 12 -4.95 -39.83 31.85
CA ALA A 12 -5.55 -39.89 30.53
C ALA A 12 -4.90 -38.86 29.60
N VAL A 13 -4.45 -39.31 28.44
CA VAL A 13 -4.08 -38.42 27.32
C VAL A 13 -5.36 -37.74 26.89
N LEU A 14 -5.59 -36.51 27.38
CA LEU A 14 -6.64 -35.65 26.89
C LEU A 14 -6.21 -35.23 25.48
N ALA A 15 -6.79 -35.87 24.47
CA ALA A 15 -6.65 -35.47 23.07
C ALA A 15 -7.32 -34.10 22.88
N GLY A 16 -6.57 -33.03 23.15
CA GLY A 16 -6.97 -31.68 22.78
C GLY A 16 -6.94 -31.57 21.26
N ALA A 17 -8.12 -31.58 20.64
CA ALA A 17 -8.28 -31.30 19.22
C ALA A 17 -7.73 -29.89 18.92
N LEU A 18 -6.53 -29.80 18.35
CA LEU A 18 -6.03 -28.56 17.76
C LEU A 18 -6.92 -28.22 16.56
N ALA A 19 -7.81 -27.26 16.74
CA ALA A 19 -8.49 -26.62 15.62
C ALA A 19 -7.43 -25.93 14.75
N LEU A 20 -7.10 -26.53 13.61
CA LEU A 20 -6.35 -25.89 12.53
C LEU A 20 -7.24 -24.82 11.87
N GLY A 21 -7.48 -23.72 12.59
CA GLY A 21 -8.06 -22.52 12.01
C GLY A 21 -7.04 -21.90 11.06
N GLY A 22 -7.17 -22.18 9.76
CA GLY A 22 -6.37 -21.52 8.73
C GLY A 22 -6.55 -20.01 8.82
N GLN A 23 -5.49 -19.30 9.19
CA GLN A 23 -5.52 -17.84 9.20
C GLN A 23 -5.59 -17.37 7.74
N VAL A 24 -6.73 -16.80 7.34
CA VAL A 24 -6.82 -16.03 6.10
C VAL A 24 -5.98 -14.78 6.30
N ARG A 25 -4.74 -14.80 5.83
CA ARG A 25 -3.89 -13.61 5.74
C ARG A 25 -4.47 -12.77 4.61
N ALA A 26 -4.98 -11.59 4.92
CA ALA A 26 -5.26 -10.61 3.88
C ALA A 26 -3.96 -10.41 3.07
N ALA A 27 -4.03 -10.55 1.75
CA ALA A 27 -2.87 -10.30 0.90
C ALA A 27 -2.38 -8.87 1.13
N GLU A 28 -1.10 -8.71 1.44
CA GLU A 28 -0.51 -7.38 1.58
C GLU A 28 -0.53 -6.70 0.22
N ASN A 29 -1.33 -5.64 0.10
CA ASN A 29 -1.36 -4.85 -1.11
C ASN A 29 -0.14 -3.91 -1.14
N LEU A 30 0.94 -4.41 -1.71
CA LEU A 30 2.21 -3.69 -1.93
C LEU A 30 2.29 -3.04 -3.33
N ASP A 31 1.16 -2.94 -4.03
CA ASP A 31 1.08 -2.34 -5.36
C ASP A 31 1.23 -0.80 -5.26
N PRO A 32 2.20 -0.16 -5.91
CA PRO A 32 2.33 1.30 -5.83
C PRO A 32 1.25 2.03 -6.64
N HIS A 33 0.55 1.36 -7.55
CA HIS A 33 -0.37 2.00 -8.48
C HIS A 33 -1.61 2.58 -7.82
N GLY A 34 -2.20 3.58 -8.48
CA GLY A 34 -3.44 4.22 -8.08
C GLY A 34 -3.24 5.61 -7.49
N ILE A 35 -4.24 6.09 -6.77
CA ILE A 35 -4.28 7.45 -6.24
C ILE A 35 -3.84 7.44 -4.77
N TRP A 36 -2.91 8.33 -4.44
CA TRP A 36 -2.38 8.51 -3.09
C TRP A 36 -2.59 9.95 -2.63
N LEU A 37 -2.97 10.12 -1.37
CA LEU A 37 -3.20 11.40 -0.72
C LEU A 37 -2.02 11.73 0.18
N ARG A 38 -1.35 12.85 -0.12
CA ARG A 38 -0.53 13.54 0.87
C ARG A 38 -1.47 14.22 1.87
N PRO A 39 -1.35 13.94 3.18
CA PRO A 39 -2.24 14.54 4.19
C PRO A 39 -2.17 16.07 4.21
N GLU A 40 -0.95 16.61 4.06
CA GLU A 40 -0.73 18.05 3.95
C GLU A 40 -1.18 18.57 2.58
N GLY A 41 -1.95 19.66 2.57
CA GLY A 41 -2.49 20.29 1.35
C GLY A 41 -3.63 19.52 0.66
N GLY A 42 -3.86 18.26 1.03
CA GLY A 42 -4.84 17.41 0.37
C GLY A 42 -4.47 17.08 -1.08
N VAL A 43 -3.16 17.06 -1.38
CA VAL A 43 -2.66 16.82 -2.74
C VAL A 43 -2.75 15.34 -3.07
N ARG A 44 -3.34 15.04 -4.24
CA ARG A 44 -3.54 13.69 -4.74
C ARG A 44 -2.59 13.41 -5.89
N PHE A 45 -1.97 12.24 -5.85
CA PHE A 45 -0.98 11.78 -6.81
C PHE A 45 -1.43 10.49 -7.45
N SER A 46 -1.40 10.40 -8.77
CA SER A 46 -1.59 9.14 -9.50
C SER A 46 -0.24 8.52 -9.76
N PHE A 47 -0.03 7.30 -9.26
CA PHE A 47 1.10 6.44 -9.61
C PHE A 47 0.69 5.51 -10.74
N TYR A 48 1.50 5.45 -11.79
CA TYR A 48 1.21 4.78 -13.05
C TYR A 48 2.50 4.26 -13.73
N ASP A 49 2.35 3.28 -14.61
CA ASP A 49 3.45 2.81 -15.45
C ASP A 49 3.78 3.83 -16.56
N CYS A 50 5.07 4.15 -16.70
CA CYS A 50 5.62 4.97 -17.77
C CYS A 50 6.70 4.17 -18.51
N GLY A 51 6.26 3.29 -19.41
CA GLY A 51 7.10 2.22 -19.96
C GLY A 51 7.28 1.12 -18.92
N ASN A 52 8.53 0.74 -18.63
CA ASN A 52 8.86 -0.27 -17.61
C ASN A 52 9.26 0.35 -16.26
N LEU A 53 8.90 1.61 -16.03
CA LEU A 53 9.24 2.39 -14.86
C LEU A 53 7.97 2.89 -14.17
N LEU A 54 8.07 3.15 -12.87
CA LEU A 54 6.99 3.75 -12.09
C LEU A 54 7.09 5.28 -12.16
N CYS A 55 6.02 5.96 -12.56
CA CYS A 55 5.91 7.42 -12.54
C CYS A 55 4.78 7.86 -11.61
N ALA A 56 4.78 9.14 -11.25
CA ALA A 56 3.69 9.76 -10.51
C ALA A 56 3.47 11.21 -10.94
N LYS A 57 2.20 11.63 -10.97
CA LYS A 57 1.80 13.00 -11.29
C LYS A 57 0.72 13.53 -10.32
N VAL A 58 0.67 14.84 -10.14
CA VAL A 58 -0.39 15.50 -9.38
C VAL A 58 -1.70 15.44 -10.17
N VAL A 59 -2.78 15.01 -9.52
CA VAL A 59 -4.12 14.87 -10.13
C VAL A 59 -5.20 15.68 -9.42
N GLY A 60 -4.88 16.29 -8.28
CA GLY A 60 -5.78 17.19 -7.58
C GLY A 60 -5.15 17.76 -6.32
N ALA A 61 -5.70 18.86 -5.83
CA ALA A 61 -5.32 19.49 -4.57
C ALA A 61 -6.54 20.21 -3.96
N ASP A 62 -6.67 20.14 -2.64
CA ASP A 62 -7.80 20.75 -1.94
C ASP A 62 -7.59 22.27 -1.81
N ARG A 63 -6.37 22.67 -1.40
CA ARG A 63 -5.94 24.08 -1.32
C ARG A 63 -5.79 24.71 -2.70
N VAL A 64 -6.18 25.97 -2.85
CA VAL A 64 -6.16 26.68 -4.14
C VAL A 64 -4.72 26.92 -4.61
N GLU A 65 -3.85 27.30 -3.68
CA GLU A 65 -2.42 27.58 -3.94
C GLU A 65 -1.70 26.38 -4.60
N ASP A 66 -2.04 25.16 -4.18
CA ASP A 66 -1.44 23.92 -4.66
C ASP A 66 -1.98 23.47 -6.03
N ARG A 67 -3.10 24.04 -6.51
CA ARG A 67 -3.74 23.61 -7.77
C ARG A 67 -2.88 23.92 -9.00
N SER A 68 -1.99 24.90 -8.90
CA SER A 68 -1.03 25.23 -9.97
C SER A 68 -0.11 24.05 -10.32
N GLY A 69 0.15 23.15 -9.35
CA GLY A 69 0.95 21.94 -9.55
C GLY A 69 0.19 20.78 -10.23
N ILE A 70 -1.12 20.88 -10.46
CA ILE A 70 -1.90 19.80 -11.08
C ILE A 70 -1.36 19.49 -12.48
N GLY A 71 -1.10 18.22 -12.75
CA GLY A 71 -0.49 17.74 -13.99
C GLY A 71 1.03 17.59 -13.92
N ALA A 72 1.72 18.21 -12.94
CA ALA A 72 3.16 18.08 -12.79
C ALA A 72 3.55 16.61 -12.51
N VAL A 73 4.56 16.11 -13.22
CA VAL A 73 5.14 14.79 -13.00
C VAL A 73 6.21 14.90 -11.93
N ILE A 74 5.90 14.40 -10.74
CA ILE A 74 6.78 14.49 -9.56
C ILE A 74 7.70 13.30 -9.40
N LEU A 75 7.37 12.13 -9.94
CA LEU A 75 8.25 10.96 -9.96
C LEU A 75 8.56 10.62 -11.42
N GLN A 76 9.82 10.84 -11.80
CA GLN A 76 10.29 10.76 -13.18
C GLN A 76 10.99 9.42 -13.43
N GLY A 77 10.21 8.33 -13.41
CA GLY A 77 10.69 6.98 -13.71
C GLY A 77 11.52 6.35 -12.59
N ALA A 78 10.87 5.57 -11.74
CA ALA A 78 11.48 4.81 -10.67
C ALA A 78 11.57 3.32 -11.02
N LYS A 79 12.75 2.74 -10.78
CA LYS A 79 13.02 1.31 -10.94
C LYS A 79 12.65 0.57 -9.66
N LYS A 80 11.99 -0.59 -9.79
CA LYS A 80 11.76 -1.48 -8.65
C LYS A 80 13.11 -2.03 -8.15
N VAL A 81 13.39 -1.88 -6.87
CA VAL A 81 14.64 -2.33 -6.23
C VAL A 81 14.40 -3.37 -5.13
N ALA A 82 13.18 -3.48 -4.62
CA ALA A 82 12.74 -4.53 -3.72
C ALA A 82 11.24 -4.85 -3.93
N ALA A 83 10.69 -5.81 -3.20
CA ALA A 83 9.29 -6.22 -3.33
C ALA A 83 8.29 -5.05 -3.25
N ASN A 84 8.58 -4.10 -2.37
CA ASN A 84 7.77 -2.92 -2.06
C ASN A 84 8.55 -1.60 -2.17
N GLU A 85 9.70 -1.57 -2.87
CA GLU A 85 10.54 -0.38 -2.97
C GLU A 85 10.92 -0.05 -4.42
N TRP A 86 10.86 1.24 -4.75
CA TRP A 86 11.27 1.82 -6.03
C TRP A 86 12.20 3.01 -5.82
N LYS A 87 13.20 3.17 -6.69
CA LYS A 87 14.13 4.32 -6.69
C LYS A 87 14.15 5.04 -8.02
N GLY A 88 14.07 6.36 -7.97
CA GLY A 88 13.99 7.22 -9.16
C GLY A 88 14.32 8.67 -8.82
N LYS A 89 13.87 9.60 -9.67
CA LYS A 89 14.04 11.04 -9.46
C LYS A 89 12.72 11.68 -9.02
N LEU A 90 12.77 12.47 -7.96
CA LEU A 90 11.63 13.22 -7.43
C LEU A 90 11.78 14.70 -7.76
N TYR A 91 10.89 15.24 -8.59
CA TYR A 91 10.77 16.67 -8.84
C TYR A 91 9.85 17.31 -7.78
N ASN A 92 10.31 18.39 -7.15
CA ASN A 92 9.51 19.20 -6.26
C ASN A 92 9.04 20.45 -7.00
N ALA A 93 7.72 20.62 -7.14
CA ALA A 93 7.13 21.75 -7.84
C ALA A 93 7.30 23.08 -7.08
N ASP A 94 7.49 23.03 -5.77
CA ASP A 94 7.58 24.22 -4.91
C ASP A 94 8.93 24.93 -5.06
N ASP A 95 10.02 24.17 -5.21
CA ASP A 95 11.39 24.70 -5.33
C ASP A 95 12.01 24.51 -6.72
N GLY A 96 11.34 23.76 -7.61
CA GLY A 96 11.80 23.46 -8.97
C GLY A 96 12.98 22.49 -9.05
N LYS A 97 13.37 21.85 -7.95
CA LYS A 97 14.55 20.96 -7.88
C LYS A 97 14.16 19.50 -8.01
N THR A 98 15.16 18.69 -8.34
CA THR A 98 15.05 17.24 -8.45
C THR A 98 15.97 16.56 -7.45
N TYR A 99 15.43 15.56 -6.74
CA TYR A 99 16.08 14.83 -5.66
C TYR A 99 16.17 13.33 -5.98
N ASP A 100 17.08 12.61 -5.33
CA ASP A 100 17.03 11.15 -5.32
C ASP A 100 15.83 10.69 -4.52
N GLY A 101 14.95 9.93 -5.17
CA GLY A 101 13.67 9.51 -4.63
C GLY A 101 13.66 8.03 -4.26
N THR A 102 13.08 7.72 -3.10
CA THR A 102 12.71 6.35 -2.70
C THR A 102 11.23 6.31 -2.39
N ILE A 103 10.53 5.36 -3.01
CA ILE A 103 9.12 5.07 -2.79
C ILE A 103 9.04 3.71 -2.11
N THR A 104 8.38 3.63 -0.95
CA THR A 104 8.16 2.36 -0.25
C THR A 104 6.68 2.19 0.05
N VAL A 105 6.08 1.10 -0.43
CA VAL A 105 4.70 0.75 -0.09
C VAL A 105 4.71 -0.06 1.21
N LYS A 106 3.89 0.34 2.17
CA LYS A 106 3.67 -0.36 3.43
C LYS A 106 2.35 -1.13 3.37
N SER A 107 2.24 -2.18 4.17
CA SER A 107 0.94 -2.83 4.39
C SER A 107 -0.06 -1.86 5.04
N GLY A 108 -1.35 -2.07 4.81
CA GLY A 108 -2.40 -1.18 5.33
C GLY A 108 -2.72 0.05 4.47
N GLY A 109 -2.17 0.15 3.25
CA GLY A 109 -2.52 1.24 2.32
C GLY A 109 -1.77 2.54 2.60
N GLU A 110 -0.53 2.44 3.07
CA GLU A 110 0.39 3.56 3.23
C GLU A 110 1.53 3.47 2.22
N LEU A 111 2.05 4.63 1.82
CA LEU A 111 3.20 4.76 0.94
C LEU A 111 4.10 5.87 1.47
N THR A 112 5.40 5.60 1.61
CA THR A 112 6.37 6.63 1.97
C THR A 112 7.06 7.16 0.73
N VAL A 113 7.12 8.48 0.63
CA VAL A 113 7.90 9.20 -0.39
C VAL A 113 9.04 9.89 0.31
N LYS A 114 10.28 9.54 -0.06
CA LYS A 114 11.49 10.10 0.54
C LYS A 114 12.36 10.73 -0.54
N GLY A 115 12.69 12.00 -0.38
CA GLY A 115 13.68 12.71 -1.19
C GLY A 115 14.99 12.89 -0.42
N CYS A 116 16.12 12.67 -1.07
CA CYS A 116 17.45 12.90 -0.51
C CYS A 116 18.23 13.87 -1.40
N LEU A 117 18.78 14.94 -0.79
CA LEU A 117 19.75 15.79 -1.44
C LEU A 117 21.14 15.15 -1.33
N MET A 118 21.73 14.82 -2.47
CA MET A 118 23.05 14.17 -2.57
C MET A 118 23.19 12.90 -1.72
N GLY A 119 22.08 12.19 -1.47
CA GLY A 119 22.05 10.95 -0.68
C GLY A 119 22.26 11.10 0.84
N ILE A 120 22.49 12.31 1.36
CA ILE A 120 22.84 12.53 2.78
C ILE A 120 21.70 13.20 3.55
N LEU A 121 21.13 14.28 3.02
CA LEU A 121 20.06 15.03 3.67
C LEU A 121 18.72 14.57 3.13
N CYS A 122 18.05 13.69 3.87
CA CYS A 122 16.79 13.11 3.44
C CYS A 122 15.60 13.56 4.27
N GLY A 123 14.51 13.92 3.59
CA GLY A 123 13.19 14.14 4.17
C GLY A 123 12.17 13.23 3.51
N GLY A 124 11.06 12.94 4.20
CA GLY A 124 10.00 12.12 3.63
C GLY A 124 8.67 12.27 4.32
N GLU A 125 7.65 11.82 3.62
CA GLU A 125 6.25 11.89 4.02
C GLU A 125 5.61 10.50 3.93
N THR A 126 4.54 10.27 4.68
CA THR A 126 3.68 9.09 4.51
C THR A 126 2.34 9.53 3.92
N TRP A 127 2.01 8.93 2.78
CA TRP A 127 0.78 9.17 2.04
C TRP A 127 -0.17 8.00 2.23
N LYS A 128 -1.47 8.28 2.11
CA LYS A 128 -2.53 7.29 2.27
C LYS A 128 -3.14 6.94 0.93
N ARG A 129 -3.39 5.66 0.69
CA ARG A 129 -4.11 5.24 -0.50
C ARG A 129 -5.50 5.83 -0.49
N VAL A 130 -5.88 6.47 -1.57
CA VAL A 130 -7.29 6.80 -1.82
C VAL A 130 -7.92 5.53 -2.37
N GLY A 131 -8.75 4.89 -1.56
CA GLY A 131 -9.57 3.76 -2.02
C GLY A 131 -10.48 4.20 -3.17
N PRO A 132 -11.09 3.25 -3.92
CA PRO A 132 -12.17 3.63 -4.82
C PRO A 132 -13.18 4.47 -4.03
N PRO A 133 -13.71 5.57 -4.60
CA PRO A 133 -14.70 6.38 -3.90
C PRO A 133 -15.77 5.41 -3.37
N ALA A 134 -16.17 5.56 -2.11
CA ALA A 134 -17.04 4.62 -1.41
C ALA A 134 -18.36 4.30 -2.15
N VAL A 135 -18.69 5.08 -3.18
CA VAL A 135 -19.79 4.89 -4.13
C VAL A 135 -19.60 3.68 -5.06
N ALA A 136 -18.37 3.26 -5.40
CA ALA A 136 -18.13 2.10 -6.27
C ALA A 136 -18.23 0.74 -5.52
N ALA A 137 -18.18 0.74 -4.19
CA ALA A 137 -18.39 -0.46 -3.36
C ALA A 137 -19.87 -0.83 -3.20
N ALA A 138 -20.79 0.02 -3.68
CA ALA A 138 -22.23 -0.19 -3.65
C ALA A 138 -22.80 -0.27 -5.07
N SER A 139 -22.30 -1.21 -5.89
CA SER A 139 -23.06 -1.65 -7.07
C SER A 139 -23.95 -2.84 -6.70
N PRO A 140 -25.24 -2.84 -7.09
CA PRO A 140 -26.25 -3.72 -6.55
C PRO A 140 -26.10 -5.16 -7.06
N LYS A 141 -26.52 -6.09 -6.21
CA LYS A 141 -26.69 -7.52 -6.45
C LYS A 141 -27.31 -7.77 -7.84
N PRO A 142 -26.77 -8.68 -8.67
CA PRO A 142 -27.38 -8.98 -9.96
C PRO A 142 -28.81 -9.48 -9.73
N HIS A 143 -29.79 -8.69 -10.15
CA HIS A 143 -31.14 -9.19 -10.31
C HIS A 143 -31.08 -10.16 -11.49
N ALA A 144 -31.26 -11.43 -11.18
CA ALA A 144 -31.46 -12.46 -12.17
C ALA A 144 -32.63 -12.04 -13.05
N VAL A 145 -32.35 -11.68 -14.30
CA VAL A 145 -33.36 -11.68 -15.34
C VAL A 145 -33.65 -13.15 -15.60
N ALA A 146 -34.78 -13.64 -15.09
CA ALA A 146 -35.33 -14.90 -15.53
C ALA A 146 -35.89 -14.68 -16.95
N GLU A 147 -35.13 -15.14 -17.93
CA GLU A 147 -35.52 -15.30 -19.31
C GLU A 147 -36.29 -16.62 -19.49
N SER A 148 -37.28 -16.61 -20.39
CA SER A 148 -38.03 -17.74 -20.95
C SER A 148 -39.19 -18.28 -20.11
N ALA A 149 -40.29 -18.79 -20.65
CA ALA A 149 -40.91 -18.78 -21.97
C ALA A 149 -42.22 -19.59 -21.79
N GLN A 150 -43.25 -19.22 -22.56
CA GLN A 150 -44.43 -20.04 -22.93
C GLN A 150 -45.41 -20.43 -21.81
#